data_AF-A0A1J3E228-F1
#
_entry.id   AF-A0A1J3E228-F1
#
_cell.length_a   1.000
_cell.length_b   1.000
_cell.length_c   1.000
_cell.angle_alpha   90.00
_cell.angle_beta   90.00
_cell.angle_gamma   90.00
#
_symmetry.space_group_name_H-M   'P 1'
#
loop_
_entity.id
_entity.type
_entity.pdbx_description
1 polymer ?
#
loop_
_entity_poly.entity_id
_entity_poly.type
_entity_poly.pdbx_seq_one_letter_code
_entity_poly.pdbx_strand_id
1 'polypeptide(L)'
;DKDYVCCILDGCNLHPEIGLTVLKERCLITVRDNKLMMHGLLRDMGRFLVRGTSRNNCERWSRLWDLDNVLEVFANYSGTD
;
A
#
# COMPACT_ATOMS: atom_id res chain seq x y z
N ASP A 1 -5.09 7.05 -10.66
CA ASP A 1 -4.68 8.42 -11.02
C ASP A 1 -3.73 8.92 -9.94
N LYS A 2 -2.63 9.59 -10.29
CA LYS A 2 -1.65 10.08 -9.32
C LYS A 2 -2.32 11.04 -8.33
N ASP A 3 -3.18 11.93 -8.81
CA ASP A 3 -3.80 12.97 -7.99
C ASP A 3 -4.78 12.36 -6.99
N TYR A 4 -5.56 11.36 -7.43
CA TYR A 4 -6.41 10.57 -6.53
C TYR A 4 -5.61 9.83 -5.44
N VAL A 5 -4.47 9.24 -5.81
CA VAL A 5 -3.58 8.58 -4.84
C VAL A 5 -2.99 9.59 -3.85
N CYS A 6 -2.59 10.78 -4.32
CA CYS A 6 -2.14 11.85 -3.44
C CYS A 6 -3.23 12.22 -2.41
N CYS A 7 -4.47 12.46 -2.84
CA CYS A 7 -5.55 12.79 -1.92
C CYS A 7 -5.76 11.75 -0.80
N ILE A 8 -5.69 10.46 -1.13
CA ILE A 8 -5.79 9.38 -0.14
C ILE A 8 -4.61 9.42 0.84
N LEU A 9 -3.38 9.52 0.31
CA LEU A 9 -2.17 9.52 1.12
C LEU A 9 -2.08 10.76 2.02
N ASP A 10 -2.52 11.92 1.54
CA ASP A 10 -2.65 13.14 2.35
C ASP A 10 -3.64 12.93 3.49
N GLY A 11 -4.81 12.33 3.21
CA GLY A 11 -5.79 11.97 4.25
C GLY A 11 -5.27 11.00 5.30
N CYS A 12 -4.21 10.24 5.00
CA CYS A 12 -3.52 9.35 5.92
C CYS A 12 -2.26 9.97 6.56
N ASN A 13 -1.99 11.27 6.39
CA ASN A 13 -0.78 11.96 6.85
C ASN A 13 0.54 11.34 6.33
N LEU A 14 0.53 10.81 5.10
CA LEU A 14 1.69 10.14 4.49
C LEU A 14 2.53 11.04 3.58
N HIS A 15 2.24 12.34 3.51
CA HIS A 15 3.00 13.34 2.74
C HIS A 15 3.37 12.88 1.31
N PRO A 16 2.37 12.57 0.46
CA PRO A 16 2.53 12.02 -0.88
C PRO A 16 3.50 12.80 -1.77
N GLU A 17 3.55 14.13 -1.69
CA GLU A 17 4.47 14.92 -2.53
C GLU A 17 5.93 14.52 -2.32
N ILE A 18 6.34 14.39 -1.06
CA ILE A 18 7.70 13.98 -0.71
C ILE A 18 7.88 12.48 -0.97
N GLY A 19 6.94 11.66 -0.48
CA GLY A 19 7.03 10.21 -0.59
C GLY A 19 7.10 9.71 -2.04
N LEU A 20 6.24 10.24 -2.92
CA LEU A 20 6.22 9.85 -4.33
C LEU A 20 7.48 10.35 -5.08
N THR A 21 8.00 11.52 -4.74
CA THR A 21 9.24 12.04 -5.32
C THR A 21 10.41 11.12 -5.01
N VAL A 22 10.58 10.74 -3.73
CA VAL A 22 11.66 9.83 -3.30
C VAL A 22 11.53 8.45 -3.95
N LEU A 23 10.31 7.90 -4.03
CA LEU A 23 10.08 6.61 -4.68
C LEU A 23 10.40 6.64 -6.19
N LYS A 24 10.11 7.76 -6.86
CA LYS A 24 10.45 7.97 -8.28
C LYS A 24 11.96 8.09 -8.49
N GLU A 25 12.66 8.87 -7.66
CA GLU A 25 14.13 9.02 -7.72
C GLU A 25 14.86 7.71 -7.47
N ARG A 26 14.30 6.82 -6.64
CA ARG A 26 14.82 5.48 -6.39
C ARG A 26 14.39 4.44 -7.43
N CYS A 27 13.73 4.85 -8.51
CA CYS A 27 13.23 3.96 -9.56
C CYS A 27 12.27 2.86 -9.05
N LEU A 28 11.60 3.08 -7.91
CA LEU A 28 10.67 2.11 -7.32
C LEU A 28 9.26 2.24 -7.91
N ILE A 29 8.93 3.42 -8.41
CA ILE A 29 7.68 3.71 -9.10
C ILE A 29 7.95 4.50 -10.38
N THR A 30 7.02 4.41 -11.31
CA THR A 30 6.98 5.23 -12.53
C THR A 30 5.64 5.93 -12.60
N VAL A 31 5.62 7.20 -13.00
CA VAL A 31 4.38 7.92 -13.29
C VAL A 31 4.34 8.21 -14.78
N ARG A 32 3.32 7.70 -15.47
CA ARG A 32 3.08 7.90 -16.90
C ARG A 32 1.60 8.15 -17.14
N ASP A 33 1.25 9.17 -17.91
CA ASP A 33 -0.15 9.50 -18.25
C ASP A 33 -1.07 9.58 -17.02
N ASN A 34 -0.59 10.27 -15.98
CA ASN A 34 -1.21 10.37 -14.66
C ASN A 34 -1.46 9.04 -13.92
N LYS A 35 -0.79 7.96 -14.32
CA LYS A 35 -0.90 6.64 -13.67
C LYS A 35 0.38 6.30 -12.94
N LEU A 36 0.24 5.97 -11.66
CA LEU A 36 1.31 5.43 -10.84
C LEU A 36 1.47 3.93 -11.13
N MET A 37 2.68 3.54 -11.49
CA MET A 37 3.06 2.19 -11.86
C MET A 37 4.18 1.70 -10.94
N MET A 38 4.15 0.42 -10.60
CA MET A 38 5.18 -0.26 -9.83
C MET A 38 5.49 -1.59 -10.52
N HIS A 39 6.76 -1.97 -10.58
CA HIS A 39 7.16 -3.25 -11.13
C HIS A 39 6.52 -4.41 -10.33
N GLY A 40 6.10 -5.48 -11.01
CA GLY A 40 5.45 -6.64 -10.36
C GLY A 40 6.27 -7.20 -9.19
N LEU A 41 7.58 -7.39 -9.39
CA LEU A 41 8.49 -7.86 -8.34
C LEU A 41 8.58 -6.92 -7.14
N LEU A 42 8.61 -5.61 -7.35
CA LEU A 42 8.63 -4.64 -6.25
C LEU A 42 7.32 -4.66 -5.47
N ARG A 43 6.20 -4.82 -6.19
CA ARG A 43 4.88 -4.96 -5.60
C ARG A 43 4.77 -6.25 -4.77
N ASP A 44 5.28 -7.36 -5.28
CA ASP A 44 5.31 -8.65 -4.57
C ASP A 44 6.21 -8.58 -3.34
N MET A 45 7.38 -7.97 -3.47
CA MET A 45 8.30 -7.73 -2.36
C MET A 45 7.65 -6.86 -1.27
N GLY A 46 6.99 -5.76 -1.65
CA GLY A 46 6.27 -4.90 -0.70
C GLY A 46 5.18 -5.65 0.06
N ARG A 47 4.37 -6.46 -0.65
CA ARG A 47 3.35 -7.32 -0.02
C ARG A 47 3.97 -8.35 0.91
N PHE A 48 5.08 -8.96 0.52
CA PHE A 48 5.80 -9.91 1.36
C PHE A 48 6.28 -9.24 2.66
N LEU A 49 6.82 -8.03 2.58
CA LEU A 49 7.25 -7.26 3.75
C LEU A 49 6.09 -6.91 4.69
N VAL A 50 4.93 -6.50 4.14
CA VAL A 50 3.74 -6.18 4.95
C VAL A 50 3.21 -7.41 5.68
N ARG A 51 3.25 -8.60 5.05
CA ARG A 51 2.86 -9.86 5.69
C ARG A 51 3.83 -10.27 6.80
N GLY A 52 5.12 -10.01 6.63
CA GLY A 52 6.16 -10.37 7.58
C GLY A 52 6.09 -11.86 7.97
N THR A 53 6.08 -12.13 9.28
CA THR A 53 5.90 -13.48 9.84
C THR A 53 4.44 -13.92 9.92
N SER A 54 3.49 -12.99 9.79
CA SER A 54 2.03 -13.21 9.95
C SER A 54 1.36 -13.68 8.66
N ARG A 55 1.96 -14.64 7.93
CA ARG A 55 1.52 -14.98 6.56
C ARG A 55 0.04 -15.38 6.42
N ASN A 56 -0.56 -15.95 7.46
CA ASN A 56 -1.96 -16.38 7.49
C ASN A 56 -2.84 -15.55 8.44
N ASN A 57 -2.29 -14.48 9.00
CA ASN A 57 -2.92 -13.66 10.03
C ASN A 57 -3.01 -12.23 9.52
N CYS A 58 -4.01 -11.99 8.67
CA CYS A 58 -4.22 -10.69 8.02
C CYS A 58 -4.51 -9.58 9.04
N GLU A 59 -5.04 -9.93 10.22
CA GLU A 59 -5.28 -9.00 11.33
C GLU A 59 -3.99 -8.35 11.86
N ARG A 60 -2.83 -8.97 11.63
CA ARG A 60 -1.52 -8.43 12.05
C ARG A 60 -0.79 -7.70 10.94
N TRP A 61 -1.38 -7.57 9.76
CA TRP A 61 -0.73 -6.88 8.64
C TRP A 61 -0.90 -5.38 8.82
N SER A 62 0.20 -4.64 8.66
CA SER A 62 0.15 -3.17 8.76
C SER A 62 -0.72 -2.52 7.69
N ARG A 63 -0.99 -3.22 6.58
CA ARG A 63 -1.86 -2.77 5.48
C ARG A 63 -2.58 -3.93 4.83
N LEU A 64 -3.88 -3.77 4.60
CA LEU A 64 -4.70 -4.68 3.79
C LEU A 64 -4.90 -4.06 2.39
N TRP A 65 -4.87 -4.88 1.35
CA TRP A 65 -5.06 -4.44 -0.05
C TRP A 65 -6.00 -5.34 -0.83
N ASP A 66 -6.38 -6.47 -0.27
CA ASP A 66 -7.21 -7.49 -0.88
C ASP A 66 -8.57 -7.49 -0.19
N LEU A 67 -9.64 -7.44 -0.98
CA LEU A 67 -10.99 -7.23 -0.46
C LEU A 67 -11.42 -8.36 0.49
N ASP A 68 -11.05 -9.60 0.19
CA ASP A 68 -11.43 -10.75 1.02
C ASP A 68 -10.79 -10.63 2.41
N ASN A 69 -9.50 -10.26 2.46
CA ASN A 69 -8.80 -10.02 3.72
C ASN A 69 -9.39 -8.82 4.49
N VAL A 70 -9.80 -7.76 3.80
CA VAL A 70 -10.47 -6.61 4.44
C VAL A 70 -11.81 -7.02 5.05
N LEU A 71 -12.62 -7.77 4.30
CA LEU A 71 -13.92 -8.25 4.77
C LEU A 71 -13.77 -9.21 5.95
N GLU A 72 -12.79 -10.10 5.93
CA GLU A 72 -12.49 -11.02 7.03
C GLU A 72 -12.14 -10.26 8.31
N VAL A 73 -11.20 -9.32 8.25
CA VAL A 73 -10.79 -8.52 9.42
C VAL A 73 -11.95 -7.67 9.93
N PHE A 74 -12.74 -7.09 9.03
CA PHE A 74 -13.89 -6.26 9.40
C PHE A 74 -15.02 -7.08 10.05
N ALA A 75 -15.38 -8.23 9.46
CA ALA A 75 -16.43 -9.10 9.98
C ALA A 75 -16.08 -9.68 11.36
N ASN A 76 -14.79 -9.95 11.60
CA ASN A 76 -14.30 -10.49 12.85
C ASN A 76 -13.97 -9.40 13.90
N TYR A 77 -14.11 -8.11 13.57
CA TYR A 77 -13.71 -6.99 14.42
C TYR A 77 -12.28 -7.15 14.97
N SER A 78 -11.39 -7.73 14.17
CA SER A 78 -10.04 -8.13 14.60
C SER A 78 -8.95 -7.15 14.16
N GLY A 79 -9.32 -6.05 13.52
CA GLY A 79 -8.39 -5.00 13.10
C GLY A 79 -7.61 -4.44 14.29
N THR A 80 -6.31 -4.27 14.12
CA THR A 80 -5.45 -3.62 15.11
C THR A 80 -5.20 -2.17 14.73
N ASP A 81 -5.01 -1.31 15.75
CA ASP A 81 -4.52 0.07 15.58
C ASP A 81 -3.15 0.13 14.89
#